data_AF-L0HI69-F1
#
_entry.id   AF-L0HI69-F1
#
_cell.length_a   1.000
_cell.length_b   1.000
_cell.length_c   1.000
_cell.angle_alpha   90.00
_cell.angle_beta   90.00
_cell.angle_gamma   90.00
#
_symmetry.space_group_name_H-M   'P 1'
#
loop_
_entity.id
_entity.type
_entity.pdbx_description
1 polymer ?
#
loop_
_entity_poly.entity_id
_entity_poly.type
_entity_poly.pdbx_seq_one_letter_code
_entity_poly.pdbx_strand_id
1 'polypeptide(L)' 'MDQLCVTREAIEAYERRTGFDGLGQFMIDKGLFVLAEEKQCKTA' A
#
# COMPACT_ATOMS: atom_id res chain seq x y z
N MET A 1 -1.18 -15.95 -0.51
CA MET A 1 -0.36 -14.76 -0.78
C MET A 1 -0.58 -13.82 0.39
N ASP A 2 0.49 -13.43 1.06
CA ASP A 2 0.44 -12.50 2.20
C ASP A 2 0.21 -11.09 1.63
N GLN A 3 -0.89 -10.42 2.01
CA GLN A 3 -1.22 -9.08 1.52
C GLN A 3 -0.54 -8.05 2.42
N LEU A 4 0.19 -7.10 1.83
CA LEU A 4 0.88 -6.08 2.60
C LEU A 4 -0.09 -4.96 2.96
N CYS A 5 -0.38 -4.83 4.25
CA CYS A 5 -1.15 -3.68 4.73
C CYS A 5 -0.27 -2.43 4.75
N VAL A 6 -0.69 -1.42 4.01
CA VAL A 6 0.05 -0.16 3.85
C VAL A 6 -0.89 1.01 4.08
N THR A 7 -0.37 2.09 4.64
CA THR A 7 -1.11 3.36 4.70
C THR A 7 -0.85 4.16 3.44
N ARG A 8 -1.79 5.03 3.11
CA ARG A 8 -1.63 5.97 2.00
C ARG A 8 -0.41 6.87 2.19
N GLU A 9 -0.14 7.29 3.43
CA GLU A 9 1.08 8.04 3.78
C GLU A 9 2.37 7.27 3.50
N ALA A 10 2.40 5.95 3.77
CA ALA A 10 3.58 5.12 3.50
C ALA A 10 3.84 4.98 1.99
N ILE A 11 2.78 4.85 1.21
CA ILE A 11 2.83 4.88 -0.25
C ILE A 11 3.39 6.22 -0.72
N GLU A 12 2.79 7.33 -0.31
CA GLU A 12 3.20 8.67 -0.75
C GLU A 12 4.64 9.00 -0.33
N ALA A 13 5.06 8.59 0.88
CA ALA A 13 6.43 8.77 1.34
C ALA A 13 7.42 7.93 0.53
N TYR A 14 7.06 6.70 0.16
CA TYR A 14 7.87 5.84 -0.70
C TYR A 14 7.99 6.42 -2.10
N GLU A 15 6.88 6.85 -2.69
CA GLU A 15 6.81 7.47 -4.01
C GLU A 15 7.64 8.76 -4.06
N ARG A 16 7.48 9.64 -3.08
CA ARG A 16 8.29 10.85 -2.94
C ARG A 16 9.79 10.56 -2.79
N ARG A 17 10.15 9.50 -2.08
CA ARG A 17 11.56 9.14 -1.82
C ARG A 17 12.23 8.51 -3.05
N THR A 18 11.47 7.76 -3.84
CA THR A 18 12.00 6.98 -4.96
C THR A 18 11.80 7.63 -6.32
N GLY A 19 10.91 8.63 -6.41
CA GLY A 19 10.53 9.28 -7.66
C GLY A 19 9.56 8.45 -8.51
N PHE A 20 9.08 7.31 -8.00
CA PHE A 20 8.00 6.56 -8.62
C PHE A 20 6.67 7.22 -8.27
N ASP A 21 5.83 7.49 -9.27
CA ASP A 21 4.48 8.01 -9.11
C ASP A 21 3.48 6.95 -9.61
N GLY A 22 2.47 6.62 -8.81
CA GLY A 22 1.44 5.64 -9.13
C GLY A 22 1.80 4.17 -8.81
N LEU A 23 2.95 3.90 -8.19
CA LEU A 23 3.37 2.55 -7.79
C LEU A 23 2.47 2.00 -6.69
N GLY A 24 2.08 2.82 -5.72
CA GLY A 24 1.16 2.37 -4.67
C GLY A 24 -0.20 1.99 -5.24
N GLN A 25 -0.73 2.81 -6.16
CA GLN A 25 -1.99 2.54 -6.85
C GLN A 25 -1.91 1.25 -7.67
N PHE A 26 -0.79 1.01 -8.36
CA PHE A 26 -0.54 -0.21 -9.11
C PHE A 26 -0.50 -1.46 -8.22
N MET A 27 0.14 -1.38 -7.05
CA MET A 27 0.20 -2.50 -6.12
C MET A 27 -1.16 -2.80 -5.46
N ILE A 28 -1.99 -1.77 -5.24
CA ILE A 28 -3.37 -1.92 -4.78
C ILE A 28 -4.24 -2.57 -5.85
N ASP A 29 -4.15 -2.12 -7.11
CA ASP A 29 -4.89 -2.71 -8.24
C ASP A 29 -4.55 -4.19 -8.45
N LYS A 30 -3.28 -4.55 -8.25
CA LYS A 30 -2.82 -5.95 -8.26
C LYS A 30 -3.26 -6.77 -7.04
N GLY A 31 -3.91 -6.16 -6.05
CA GLY A 31 -4.33 -6.82 -4.80
C GLY A 31 -3.16 -7.25 -3.92
N LEU A 32 -1.98 -6.67 -4.12
CA LEU A 32 -0.78 -6.91 -3.31
C LEU A 32 -0.78 -6.03 -2.05
N PHE A 33 -1.26 -4.79 -2.20
CA PHE A 33 -1.36 -3.81 -1.14
C PHE A 33 -2.81 -3.62 -0.70
N VAL A 34 -3.02 -3.57 0.61
CA VAL A 34 -4.32 -3.26 1.22
C VAL A 34 -4.16 -1.96 1.99
N LEU A 35 -4.97 -0.95 1.63
CA LEU A 35 -5.00 0.31 2.37
C LEU A 35 -5.56 0.07 3.77
N ALA A 36 -4.76 0.39 4.78
CA ALA A 36 -5.09 0.16 6.19
C ALA A 36 -6.12 1.17 6.76
N GLU A 37 -6.74 2.02 5.94
CA GLU A 37 -7.60 3.13 6.40
C GLU A 37 -8.93 2.69 7.03
N GLU A 38 -9.48 1.50 6.71
CA GLU A 38 -10.82 1.14 7.23
C GLU A 38 -11.04 -0.31 7.67
N LYS A 39 -10.08 -1.23 7.50
CA LYS A 39 -10.25 -2.60 7.98
C LYS A 39 -9.02 -3.07 8.70
N GLN A 40 -9.19 -3.17 10.02
CA GLN A 40 -8.49 -4.05 10.96
C GLN A 40 -7.77 -5.17 10.21
N CYS A 41 -6.51 -4.93 9.85
CA CYS A 41 -5.67 -5.96 9.25
C CYS A 41 -5.55 -7.05 10.30
N LYS A 42 -6.24 -8.18 10.06
CA LYS A 42 -6.11 -9.36 10.89
C LYS A 42 -4.77 -9.98 10.55
N THR A 43 -3.73 -9.55 11.25
CA THR A 43 -2.51 -10.32 11.36
C THR A 43 -2.90 -11.67 11.97
N ALA A 44 -2.62 -12.75 11.23
CA ALA A 44 -2.77 -14.12 11.72
C ALA A 44 -1.83 -14.39 12.89
#